data_AF-A0A5R8P8B2-F1
#
_entry.id   AF-A0A5R8P8B2-F1
#
_cell.length_a   1.000
_cell.length_b   1.000
_cell.length_c   1.000
_cell.angle_alpha   90.00
_cell.angle_beta   90.00
_cell.angle_gamma   90.00
#
_symmetry.space_group_name_H-M   'P 1'
#
loop_
_entity.id
_entity.type
_entity.pdbx_description
1 polymer ?
#
loop_
_entity_poly.entity_id
_entity_poly.type
_entity_poly.pdbx_seq_one_letter_code
_entity_poly.pdbx_strand_id
1 'polypeptide(L)'
;MTAAAASVAVGSGVGQAGAVPIGPGCPALFVLGIQGTGQSSPAADPLADSGVIGALLGPVVATVPHLVQRAYISYGAGFGGAVPGGSADPYAASVADARQRLDAAATEVATACPATMIAGVGYSQGAQALSMFARDVGAGSGPVSADRIAAIALYSNPDRAPGAPVFPGRPGQSVPDPAPGTSGGAVAGVQLPHPPAAGSGIAGGEAGYGALTGRVADICTDGDLACSAPDRAALLRVGAELAAQADLRDPIAALASMHSLFTAALGQAWTTVVLNDFQVGVGNVDYLPQQGLAARLIEAADPRTPAPSPEQVGAAAGRWAEITATVAANPLVLVPKLAGQLSAAWGQLVADNADLINPAVWARYGDTVARHNGYATTGQLTSGTAWLIAAAHDIAGSR
;
A
#
# COMPACT_ATOMS: atom_id res chain seq x y z
N MET A 1 -53.92 -26.26 27.50
CA MET A 1 -52.88 -26.47 26.48
C MET A 1 -52.39 -25.10 26.04
N THR A 2 -51.25 -24.65 26.57
CA THR A 2 -50.58 -23.40 26.20
C THR A 2 -49.16 -23.78 25.80
N ALA A 3 -48.85 -23.66 24.51
CA ALA A 3 -47.55 -24.01 23.93
C ALA A 3 -46.58 -22.84 24.13
N ALA A 4 -45.44 -23.12 24.79
CA ALA A 4 -44.32 -22.19 24.89
C ALA A 4 -43.47 -22.30 23.61
N ALA A 5 -43.30 -21.18 22.90
CA ALA A 5 -42.36 -21.08 21.79
C ALA A 5 -40.96 -20.79 22.34
N ALA A 6 -40.03 -21.74 22.16
CA ALA A 6 -38.62 -21.56 22.46
C ALA A 6 -37.94 -20.89 21.26
N SER A 7 -37.47 -19.65 21.46
CA SER A 7 -36.65 -18.92 20.49
C SER A 7 -35.24 -19.49 20.48
N VAL A 8 -34.84 -20.16 19.39
CA VAL A 8 -33.46 -20.57 19.16
C VAL A 8 -32.67 -19.35 18.73
N ALA A 9 -31.78 -18.87 19.60
CA ALA A 9 -30.79 -17.87 19.24
C ALA A 9 -29.77 -18.52 18.28
N VAL A 10 -29.81 -18.11 17.02
CA VAL A 10 -28.74 -18.42 16.06
C VAL A 10 -27.56 -17.54 16.43
N GLY A 11 -26.61 -18.09 17.19
CA GLY A 11 -25.32 -17.46 17.41
C GLY A 11 -24.57 -17.42 16.09
N SER A 12 -24.48 -16.25 15.47
CA SER A 12 -23.52 -15.98 14.41
C SER A 12 -22.12 -16.10 15.02
N GLY A 13 -21.50 -17.27 14.85
CA GLY A 13 -20.10 -17.47 15.17
C GLY A 13 -19.26 -16.60 14.25
N VAL A 14 -18.86 -15.42 14.74
CA VAL A 14 -17.64 -14.76 14.27
C VAL A 14 -16.50 -15.75 14.54
N GLY A 15 -15.98 -16.37 13.47
CA GLY A 15 -14.85 -17.27 13.57
C GLY A 15 -13.70 -16.57 14.27
N GLN A 16 -13.23 -17.16 15.37
CA GLN A 16 -12.01 -16.72 16.03
C GLN A 16 -10.89 -16.63 15.00
N ALA A 17 -10.28 -15.45 14.88
CA ALA A 17 -8.99 -15.29 14.23
C ALA A 17 -8.01 -16.30 14.86
N GLY A 18 -7.44 -17.18 14.03
CA GLY A 18 -6.68 -18.33 14.49
C GLY A 18 -5.48 -17.92 15.31
N ALA A 19 -5.37 -18.49 16.51
CA ALA A 19 -4.22 -18.39 17.39
C ALA A 19 -2.92 -18.57 16.61
N VAL A 20 -1.95 -17.67 16.83
CA VAL A 20 -0.58 -17.87 16.35
C VAL A 20 -0.07 -19.17 16.96
N PRO A 21 0.32 -20.18 16.16
CA PRO A 21 0.73 -21.48 16.68
C PRO A 21 2.12 -21.37 17.34
N ILE A 22 2.13 -21.00 18.62
CA ILE A 22 3.33 -20.98 19.45
C ILE A 22 3.59 -22.41 19.96
N GLY A 23 4.76 -22.95 19.63
CA GLY A 23 5.18 -24.29 20.04
C GLY A 23 5.43 -24.42 21.55
N PRO A 24 5.85 -25.60 22.02
CA PRO A 24 6.20 -25.80 23.43
C PRO A 24 7.43 -24.93 23.78
N GLY A 25 7.19 -23.85 24.51
CA GLY A 25 8.22 -22.89 24.92
C GLY A 25 8.35 -21.68 23.98
N CYS A 26 8.84 -20.58 24.56
CA CYS A 26 8.97 -19.30 23.86
C CYS A 26 10.31 -19.19 23.11
N PRO A 27 10.31 -18.87 21.80
CA PRO A 27 11.54 -18.76 21.01
C PRO A 27 12.35 -17.50 21.36
N ALA A 28 13.59 -17.42 20.87
CA ALA A 28 14.35 -16.18 20.87
C ALA A 28 13.62 -15.12 20.03
N LEU A 29 13.28 -15.52 18.81
CA LEU A 29 12.64 -14.70 17.80
C LEU A 29 11.38 -15.39 17.26
N PHE A 30 10.27 -14.67 17.17
CA PHE A 30 9.07 -15.10 16.47
C PHE A 30 8.91 -14.29 15.18
N VAL A 31 8.76 -14.95 14.03
CA VAL A 31 8.66 -14.27 12.73
C VAL A 31 7.24 -14.37 12.18
N LEU A 32 6.62 -13.22 11.90
CA LEU A 32 5.32 -13.12 11.25
C LEU A 32 5.51 -12.90 9.75
N GLY A 33 5.06 -13.85 8.93
CA GLY A 33 5.11 -13.81 7.48
C GLY A 33 3.79 -13.36 6.87
N ILE A 34 3.81 -12.38 5.98
CA ILE A 34 2.61 -11.87 5.29
C ILE A 34 2.80 -12.03 3.79
N GLN A 35 2.01 -12.95 3.22
CA GLN A 35 2.06 -13.29 1.81
C GLN A 35 1.49 -12.18 0.92
N GLY A 36 1.84 -12.21 -0.37
CA GLY A 36 1.24 -11.35 -1.37
C GLY A 36 -0.15 -11.81 -1.83
N THR A 37 -0.73 -11.04 -2.76
CA THR A 37 -2.01 -11.39 -3.40
C THR A 37 -1.95 -12.78 -4.03
N GLY A 38 -2.99 -13.59 -3.83
CA GLY A 38 -3.08 -14.95 -4.36
C GLY A 38 -2.23 -16.01 -3.67
N GLN A 39 -1.49 -15.65 -2.61
CA GLN A 39 -0.57 -16.55 -1.91
C GLN A 39 -1.02 -16.93 -0.49
N SER A 40 -2.24 -16.56 -0.11
CA SER A 40 -2.86 -16.89 1.18
C SER A 40 -4.37 -17.09 1.01
N SER A 41 -5.00 -17.69 2.00
CA SER A 41 -6.45 -17.73 2.17
C SER A 41 -6.81 -17.68 3.66
N PRO A 42 -8.07 -17.40 4.04
CA PRO A 42 -8.47 -17.43 5.45
C PRO A 42 -8.29 -18.81 6.12
N ALA A 43 -8.23 -19.88 5.33
CA ALA A 43 -8.00 -21.25 5.79
C ALA A 43 -6.55 -21.74 5.55
N ALA A 44 -5.64 -20.85 5.15
CA ALA A 44 -4.24 -21.23 4.94
C ALA A 44 -3.62 -21.70 6.26
N ASP A 45 -2.83 -22.77 6.18
CA ASP A 45 -2.08 -23.29 7.33
C ASP A 45 -1.02 -22.26 7.75
N PRO A 46 -1.09 -21.72 8.98
CA PRO A 46 -0.15 -20.71 9.47
C PRO A 46 1.29 -21.25 9.64
N LEU A 47 1.55 -22.55 9.53
CA LEU A 47 2.90 -23.12 9.63
C LEU A 47 3.49 -23.59 8.29
N ALA A 48 2.70 -23.58 7.21
CA ALA A 48 3.12 -24.11 5.91
C ALA A 48 4.00 -23.10 5.15
N ASP A 49 5.26 -23.48 4.88
CA ASP A 49 6.16 -22.72 4.01
C ASP A 49 5.67 -22.76 2.56
N SER A 50 5.02 -21.68 2.15
CA SER A 50 4.42 -21.51 0.83
C SER A 50 4.75 -20.14 0.24
N GLY A 51 4.52 -19.96 -1.06
CA GLY A 51 4.70 -18.66 -1.73
C GLY A 51 6.11 -18.07 -1.59
N VAL A 52 6.20 -16.75 -1.75
CA VAL A 52 7.49 -16.04 -1.70
C VAL A 52 8.05 -16.00 -0.27
N ILE A 53 7.20 -15.80 0.73
CA ILE A 53 7.68 -15.72 2.12
C ILE A 53 8.15 -17.09 2.64
N GLY A 54 7.54 -18.19 2.18
CA GLY A 54 7.98 -19.56 2.46
C GLY A 54 9.40 -19.85 2.01
N ALA A 55 9.79 -19.33 0.84
CA ALA A 55 11.15 -19.46 0.33
C ALA A 55 12.19 -18.73 1.19
N LEU A 56 11.78 -17.72 1.98
CA LEU A 56 12.65 -17.01 2.92
C LEU A 56 12.66 -17.68 4.30
N LEU A 57 11.48 -17.93 4.87
CA LEU A 57 11.35 -18.37 6.27
C LEU A 57 11.62 -19.87 6.46
N GLY A 58 11.37 -20.72 5.45
CA GLY A 58 11.70 -22.14 5.50
C GLY A 58 13.19 -22.38 5.79
N PRO A 59 14.13 -21.76 5.03
CA PRO A 59 15.55 -21.81 5.33
C PRO A 59 15.94 -21.26 6.71
N VAL A 60 15.25 -20.22 7.22
CA VAL A 60 15.52 -19.68 8.57
C VAL A 60 15.23 -20.73 9.63
N VAL A 61 14.02 -21.30 9.63
CA VAL A 61 13.64 -22.29 10.64
C VAL A 61 14.40 -23.61 10.49
N ALA A 62 14.83 -23.97 9.28
CA ALA A 62 15.69 -25.13 9.07
C ALA A 62 17.10 -24.92 9.65
N THR A 63 17.61 -23.68 9.62
CA THR A 63 18.96 -23.36 10.10
C THR A 63 19.02 -23.16 11.61
N VAL A 64 18.02 -22.49 12.20
CA VAL A 64 17.96 -22.16 13.64
C VAL A 64 16.65 -22.62 14.31
N PRO A 65 16.30 -23.91 14.23
CA PRO A 65 14.98 -24.43 14.67
C PRO A 65 14.71 -24.25 16.17
N HIS A 66 15.75 -24.08 16.99
CA HIS A 66 15.62 -23.88 18.43
C HIS A 66 15.54 -22.40 18.84
N LEU A 67 15.86 -21.48 17.92
CA LEU A 67 15.86 -20.04 18.20
C LEU A 67 14.65 -19.33 17.61
N VAL A 68 14.11 -19.87 16.50
CA VAL A 68 13.07 -19.22 15.71
C VAL A 68 11.82 -20.09 15.63
N GLN A 69 10.67 -19.48 15.91
CA GLN A 69 9.38 -19.96 15.41
C GLN A 69 8.82 -18.93 14.43
N ARG A 70 7.87 -19.35 13.60
CA ARG A 70 7.22 -18.48 12.61
C ARG A 70 5.75 -18.83 12.49
N ALA A 71 4.96 -17.86 12.05
CA ALA A 71 3.63 -18.08 11.54
C ALA A 71 3.35 -17.22 10.32
N TYR A 72 2.52 -17.71 9.41
CA TYR A 72 1.98 -16.96 8.28
C TYR A 72 0.62 -16.38 8.64
N ILE A 73 0.39 -15.12 8.30
CA ILE A 73 -0.92 -14.48 8.51
C ILE A 73 -1.91 -15.04 7.48
N SER A 74 -2.90 -15.80 7.95
CA SER A 74 -3.97 -16.36 7.11
C SER A 74 -5.06 -15.32 6.85
N TYR A 75 -5.07 -14.76 5.64
CA TYR A 75 -6.02 -13.72 5.18
C TYR A 75 -6.46 -13.96 3.72
N GLY A 76 -7.43 -13.17 3.25
CA GLY A 76 -8.04 -13.31 1.92
C GLY A 76 -7.09 -13.21 0.71
N ALA A 77 -6.01 -12.42 0.82
CA ALA A 77 -5.08 -12.13 -0.28
C ALA A 77 -5.77 -11.75 -1.61
N GLY A 78 -6.85 -10.99 -1.50
CA GLY A 78 -7.77 -10.66 -2.60
C GLY A 78 -7.36 -9.42 -3.40
N PHE A 79 -7.74 -9.42 -4.67
CA PHE A 79 -7.63 -8.29 -5.61
C PHE A 79 -8.87 -8.27 -6.51
N GLY A 80 -10.07 -8.29 -5.91
CA GLY A 80 -11.33 -8.26 -6.65
C GLY A 80 -11.52 -9.44 -7.63
N GLY A 81 -10.88 -10.58 -7.36
CA GLY A 81 -10.87 -11.75 -8.24
C GLY A 81 -9.94 -11.67 -9.46
N ALA A 82 -9.13 -10.62 -9.60
CA ALA A 82 -8.22 -10.45 -10.74
C ALA A 82 -6.98 -11.37 -10.69
N VAL A 83 -6.59 -11.83 -9.49
CA VAL A 83 -5.41 -12.69 -9.27
C VAL A 83 -5.87 -14.05 -8.77
N PRO A 84 -5.53 -15.16 -9.46
CA PRO A 84 -5.85 -16.51 -9.00
C PRO A 84 -5.28 -16.82 -7.61
N GLY A 85 -5.99 -17.63 -6.83
CA GLY A 85 -5.60 -18.04 -5.48
C GLY A 85 -6.03 -17.08 -4.37
N GLY A 86 -6.40 -15.85 -4.71
CA GLY A 86 -6.89 -14.84 -3.76
C GLY A 86 -8.41 -14.85 -3.67
N SER A 87 -8.96 -14.27 -2.60
CA SER A 87 -10.39 -14.06 -2.48
C SER A 87 -10.91 -13.03 -3.50
N ALA A 88 -12.23 -12.99 -3.67
CA ALA A 88 -12.90 -11.97 -4.49
C ALA A 88 -12.96 -10.59 -3.80
N ASP A 89 -12.42 -10.46 -2.59
CA ASP A 89 -12.50 -9.21 -1.83
C ASP A 89 -11.72 -8.09 -2.54
N PRO A 90 -12.20 -6.83 -2.47
CA PRO A 90 -11.44 -5.69 -2.95
C PRO A 90 -10.07 -5.59 -2.28
N TYR A 91 -9.07 -5.13 -3.03
CA TYR A 91 -7.69 -5.03 -2.57
C TYR A 91 -7.55 -4.31 -1.22
N ALA A 92 -8.22 -3.16 -1.07
CA ALA A 92 -8.22 -2.36 0.15
C ALA A 92 -8.73 -3.15 1.38
N ALA A 93 -9.85 -3.86 1.21
CA ALA A 93 -10.42 -4.69 2.26
C ALA A 93 -9.49 -5.85 2.65
N SER A 94 -8.83 -6.47 1.66
CA SER A 94 -7.88 -7.54 1.90
C SER A 94 -6.61 -7.05 2.62
N VAL A 95 -6.09 -5.86 2.31
CA VAL A 95 -4.96 -5.26 3.05
C VAL A 95 -5.36 -4.95 4.49
N ALA A 96 -6.56 -4.40 4.71
CA ALA A 96 -7.08 -4.11 6.04
C ALA A 96 -7.25 -5.37 6.90
N ASP A 97 -7.76 -6.46 6.32
CA ASP A 97 -7.86 -7.77 7.00
C ASP A 97 -6.48 -8.34 7.35
N ALA A 98 -5.52 -8.29 6.42
CA ALA A 98 -4.13 -8.70 6.69
C ALA A 98 -3.53 -7.91 7.85
N ARG A 99 -3.74 -6.58 7.86
CA ARG A 99 -3.25 -5.67 8.90
C ARG A 99 -3.88 -5.99 10.25
N GLN A 100 -5.20 -6.16 10.31
CA GLN A 100 -5.91 -6.49 11.54
C GLN A 100 -5.42 -7.82 12.14
N ARG A 101 -5.23 -8.84 11.30
CA ARG A 101 -4.73 -10.15 11.73
C ARG A 101 -3.27 -10.10 12.18
N LEU A 102 -2.44 -9.31 11.51
CA LEU A 102 -1.07 -9.06 11.92
C LEU A 102 -1.01 -8.40 13.30
N ASP A 103 -1.86 -7.41 13.57
CA ASP A 103 -1.93 -6.74 14.88
C ASP A 103 -2.31 -7.71 15.99
N ALA A 104 -3.32 -8.55 15.74
CA ALA A 104 -3.75 -9.60 16.67
C ALA A 104 -2.63 -10.62 16.93
N ALA A 105 -1.95 -11.09 15.87
CA ALA A 105 -0.86 -12.06 15.98
C ALA A 105 0.34 -11.51 16.76
N ALA A 106 0.74 -10.26 16.50
CA ALA A 106 1.83 -9.62 17.24
C ALA A 106 1.49 -9.46 18.74
N THR A 107 0.24 -9.09 19.04
CA THR A 107 -0.26 -8.97 20.43
C THR A 107 -0.24 -10.31 21.15
N GLU A 108 -0.69 -11.36 20.48
CA GLU A 108 -0.73 -12.72 21.02
C GLU A 108 0.69 -13.23 21.35
N VAL A 109 1.63 -13.09 20.42
CA VAL A 109 3.05 -13.45 20.65
C VAL A 109 3.63 -12.67 21.82
N ALA A 110 3.41 -11.35 21.87
CA ALA A 110 3.94 -10.52 22.94
C ALA A 110 3.38 -10.89 24.33
N THR A 111 2.11 -11.31 24.38
CA THR A 111 1.41 -11.69 25.62
C THR A 111 1.80 -13.09 26.07
N ALA A 112 1.82 -14.07 25.16
CA ALA A 112 2.18 -15.44 25.47
C ALA A 112 3.68 -15.59 25.80
N CYS A 113 4.52 -14.79 25.15
CA CYS A 113 5.97 -14.85 25.28
C CYS A 113 6.62 -13.48 25.54
N PRO A 114 6.54 -12.96 26.79
CA PRO A 114 7.04 -11.62 27.14
C PRO A 114 8.55 -11.42 26.98
N ALA A 115 9.35 -12.46 26.77
CA ALA A 115 10.78 -12.33 26.46
C ALA A 115 11.10 -12.44 24.95
N THR A 116 10.15 -12.92 24.14
CA THR A 116 10.34 -13.16 22.70
C THR A 116 10.30 -11.88 21.89
N MET A 117 11.32 -11.66 21.07
CA MET A 117 11.31 -10.58 20.09
C MET A 117 10.50 -10.99 18.86
N ILE A 118 9.92 -10.00 18.17
CA ILE A 118 9.09 -10.19 16.98
C ILE A 118 9.88 -9.68 15.76
N ALA A 119 9.84 -10.44 14.66
CA ALA A 119 10.22 -9.95 13.35
C ALA A 119 9.06 -10.09 12.36
N GLY A 120 9.07 -9.29 11.31
CA GLY A 120 8.06 -9.32 10.25
C GLY A 120 8.71 -9.47 8.87
N VAL A 121 8.09 -10.26 8.00
CA VAL A 121 8.46 -10.32 6.58
C VAL A 121 7.20 -10.22 5.72
N GLY A 122 7.14 -9.24 4.84
CA GLY A 122 6.00 -9.00 3.97
C GLY A 122 6.39 -8.96 2.51
N TYR A 123 5.51 -9.44 1.63
CA TYR A 123 5.69 -9.36 0.17
C TYR A 123 4.46 -8.76 -0.51
N SER A 124 4.66 -7.81 -1.43
CA SER A 124 3.60 -7.19 -2.24
C SER A 124 2.47 -6.63 -1.36
N GLN A 125 1.22 -7.08 -1.52
CA GLN A 125 0.09 -6.74 -0.65
C GLN A 125 0.39 -6.93 0.86
N GLY A 126 1.10 -8.00 1.22
CA GLY A 126 1.51 -8.27 2.59
C GLY A 126 2.60 -7.33 3.10
N ALA A 127 3.48 -6.85 2.21
CA ALA A 127 4.45 -5.80 2.53
C ALA A 127 3.75 -4.48 2.85
N GLN A 128 2.65 -4.16 2.17
CA GLN A 128 1.84 -2.97 2.48
C GLN A 128 1.22 -3.05 3.89
N ALA A 129 0.60 -4.18 4.23
CA ALA A 129 0.03 -4.37 5.56
C ALA A 129 1.12 -4.28 6.66
N LEU A 130 2.29 -4.87 6.42
CA LEU A 130 3.41 -4.84 7.34
C LEU A 130 4.07 -3.45 7.43
N SER A 131 4.13 -2.67 6.33
CA SER A 131 4.65 -1.30 6.37
C SER A 131 3.75 -0.38 7.18
N MET A 132 2.42 -0.54 7.08
CA MET A 132 1.47 0.18 7.93
C MET A 132 1.66 -0.18 9.41
N PHE A 133 1.80 -1.48 9.73
CA PHE A 133 2.10 -1.93 11.09
C PHE A 133 3.41 -1.32 11.62
N ALA A 134 4.47 -1.34 10.81
CA ALA A 134 5.78 -0.82 11.20
C ALA A 134 5.74 0.69 11.49
N ARG A 135 4.98 1.46 10.71
CA ARG A 135 4.80 2.91 10.94
C ARG A 135 4.13 3.16 12.28
N ASP A 136 3.03 2.46 12.57
CA ASP A 136 2.29 2.65 13.84
C ASP A 136 3.14 2.23 15.04
N VAL A 137 3.81 1.07 14.98
CA VAL A 137 4.72 0.63 16.04
C VAL A 137 5.88 1.61 16.23
N GLY A 138 6.48 2.08 15.13
CA GLY A 138 7.57 3.05 15.15
C GLY A 138 7.18 4.43 15.67
N ALA A 139 5.90 4.81 15.52
CA ALA A 139 5.31 6.03 16.08
C ALA A 139 4.80 5.87 17.53
N GLY A 140 4.82 4.64 18.06
CA GLY A 140 4.31 4.33 19.40
C GLY A 140 2.78 4.20 19.50
N SER A 141 2.08 4.13 18.36
CA SER A 141 0.63 3.89 18.27
C SER A 141 0.27 2.44 17.94
N GLY A 142 1.27 1.58 17.70
CA GLY A 142 1.08 0.18 17.32
C GLY A 142 0.68 -0.75 18.48
N PRO A 143 0.26 -1.99 18.17
CA PRO A 143 -0.23 -2.95 19.17
C PRO A 143 0.86 -3.50 20.10
N VAL A 144 2.13 -3.29 19.77
CA VAL A 144 3.30 -3.67 20.57
C VAL A 144 4.31 -2.53 20.58
N SER A 145 5.17 -2.47 21.61
CA SER A 145 6.26 -1.49 21.66
C SER A 145 7.29 -1.74 20.54
N ALA A 146 7.87 -0.67 20.00
CA ALA A 146 9.00 -0.74 19.06
C ALA A 146 10.20 -1.52 19.64
N ASP A 147 10.36 -1.57 20.96
CA ASP A 147 11.41 -2.35 21.63
C ASP A 147 11.21 -3.86 21.52
N ARG A 148 10.03 -4.31 21.05
CA ARG A 148 9.72 -5.72 20.80
C ARG A 148 10.09 -6.19 19.39
N ILE A 149 10.41 -5.27 18.49
CA ILE A 149 10.65 -5.58 17.08
C ILE A 149 12.15 -5.76 16.82
N ALA A 150 12.58 -6.93 16.39
CA ALA A 150 13.98 -7.17 16.03
C ALA A 150 14.31 -6.74 14.60
N ALA A 151 13.43 -7.07 13.66
CA ALA A 151 13.66 -6.87 12.23
C ALA A 151 12.35 -6.84 11.44
N ILE A 152 12.27 -5.97 10.44
CA ILE A 152 11.17 -5.95 9.45
C ILE A 152 11.78 -5.91 8.06
N ALA A 153 11.43 -6.89 7.22
CA ALA A 153 11.83 -6.93 5.82
C ALA A 153 10.61 -6.83 4.91
N LEU A 154 10.55 -5.79 4.10
CA LEU A 154 9.49 -5.53 3.14
C LEU A 154 10.03 -5.81 1.74
N TYR A 155 9.33 -6.66 0.99
CA TYR A 155 9.66 -6.95 -0.41
C TYR A 155 8.52 -6.46 -1.30
N SER A 156 8.85 -5.74 -2.37
CA SER A 156 7.83 -5.24 -3.30
C SER A 156 6.76 -4.38 -2.62
N ASN A 157 7.15 -3.49 -1.69
CA ASN A 157 6.21 -2.67 -0.91
C ASN A 157 5.48 -1.61 -1.77
N PRO A 158 4.12 -1.68 -1.89
CA PRO A 158 3.32 -0.66 -2.56
C PRO A 158 3.37 0.73 -1.90
N ASP A 159 3.67 0.81 -0.60
CA ASP A 159 3.80 2.06 0.15
C ASP A 159 5.25 2.58 0.17
N ARG A 160 6.15 2.04 -0.66
CA ARG A 160 7.55 2.48 -0.68
C ARG A 160 7.61 3.98 -1.00
N ALA A 161 8.26 4.75 -0.15
CA ALA A 161 8.39 6.19 -0.36
C ALA A 161 9.25 6.49 -1.60
N PRO A 162 8.97 7.59 -2.33
CA PRO A 162 9.75 7.98 -3.51
C PRO A 162 11.25 8.07 -3.21
N GLY A 163 12.06 7.35 -4.00
CA GLY A 163 13.52 7.36 -3.87
C GLY A 163 14.06 6.83 -2.53
N ALA A 164 13.24 6.09 -1.77
CA ALA A 164 13.66 5.61 -0.45
C ALA A 164 14.89 4.67 -0.54
N PRO A 165 15.91 4.87 0.32
CA PRO A 165 17.00 3.90 0.46
C PRO A 165 16.48 2.58 1.04
N VAL A 166 17.29 1.52 0.96
CA VAL A 166 16.91 0.19 1.51
C VAL A 166 16.56 0.24 3.00
N PHE A 167 17.18 1.14 3.77
CA PHE A 167 16.72 1.47 5.13
C PHE A 167 16.10 2.87 5.13
N PRO A 168 14.77 3.01 5.01
CA PRO A 168 14.14 4.34 4.94
C PRO A 168 14.51 5.22 6.13
N GLY A 169 14.95 6.46 5.83
CA GLY A 169 15.49 7.39 6.82
C GLY A 169 17.00 7.27 7.08
N ARG A 170 17.70 6.33 6.44
CA ARG A 170 19.15 6.11 6.57
C ARG A 170 19.84 5.90 5.21
N PRO A 171 19.98 6.95 4.38
CA PRO A 171 20.68 6.84 3.10
C PRO A 171 22.12 6.31 3.26
N GLY A 172 22.52 5.36 2.42
CA GLY A 172 23.85 4.76 2.46
C GLY A 172 24.04 3.63 3.48
N GLN A 173 23.07 3.39 4.38
CA GLN A 173 23.11 2.22 5.25
C GLN A 173 22.87 0.95 4.44
N SER A 174 23.67 -0.09 4.69
CA SER A 174 23.56 -1.41 4.06
C SER A 174 23.54 -2.57 5.06
N VAL A 175 23.85 -2.29 6.34
CA VAL A 175 23.84 -3.25 7.44
C VAL A 175 22.68 -2.90 8.37
N PRO A 176 21.84 -3.86 8.81
CA PRO A 176 20.75 -3.58 9.73
C PRO A 176 21.24 -3.14 11.11
N ASP A 177 20.45 -2.30 11.78
CA ASP A 177 20.68 -1.99 13.20
C ASP A 177 20.37 -3.23 14.08
N PRO A 178 21.07 -3.40 15.21
CA PRO A 178 20.83 -4.52 16.12
C PRO A 178 19.43 -4.47 16.76
N ALA A 179 18.94 -5.65 17.17
CA ALA A 179 17.75 -5.74 17.98
C ALA A 179 17.99 -5.06 19.36
N PRO A 180 16.98 -4.38 19.95
CA PRO A 180 17.10 -3.78 21.27
C PRO A 180 17.65 -4.75 22.32
N GLY A 181 18.62 -4.29 23.10
CA GLY A 181 19.25 -5.10 24.16
C GLY A 181 20.32 -6.09 23.68
N THR A 182 20.63 -6.12 22.38
CA THR A 182 21.68 -7.00 21.82
C THR A 182 22.94 -6.23 21.42
N SER A 183 24.07 -6.92 21.30
CA SER A 183 25.33 -6.33 20.83
C SER A 183 25.40 -6.18 19.30
N GLY A 184 24.55 -6.87 18.55
CA GLY A 184 24.57 -6.87 17.08
C GLY A 184 25.74 -7.59 16.44
N GLY A 185 26.44 -8.47 17.18
CA GLY A 185 27.66 -9.11 16.72
C GLY A 185 27.46 -9.94 15.45
N ALA A 186 26.35 -10.69 15.36
CA ALA A 186 26.00 -11.45 14.16
C ALA A 186 25.40 -10.56 13.08
N VAL A 187 24.48 -9.64 13.44
CA VAL A 187 23.80 -8.75 12.47
C VAL A 187 24.80 -7.83 11.74
N ALA A 188 25.89 -7.44 12.39
CA ALA A 188 26.95 -6.64 11.77
C ALA A 188 27.61 -7.31 10.55
N GLY A 189 27.50 -8.63 10.40
CA GLY A 189 27.98 -9.39 9.25
C GLY A 189 27.01 -9.45 8.07
N VAL A 190 25.81 -8.90 8.20
CA VAL A 190 24.75 -8.99 7.19
C VAL A 190 24.73 -7.75 6.31
N GLN A 191 24.80 -7.95 4.99
CA GLN A 191 24.67 -6.89 3.99
C GLN A 191 23.36 -7.07 3.24
N LEU A 192 22.54 -6.02 3.20
CA LEU A 192 21.36 -5.96 2.33
C LEU A 192 21.71 -5.35 0.96
N PRO A 193 20.94 -5.65 -0.09
CA PRO A 193 21.21 -5.18 -1.46
C PRO A 193 21.38 -3.66 -1.56
N HIS A 194 22.22 -3.21 -2.49
CA HIS A 194 22.55 -1.80 -2.70
C HIS A 194 22.88 -1.62 -4.20
N PRO A 195 21.91 -1.20 -5.03
CA PRO A 195 21.33 0.13 -4.92
C PRO A 195 19.80 0.16 -4.75
N PRO A 196 19.25 1.27 -4.24
CA PRO A 196 17.80 1.46 -4.17
C PRO A 196 17.18 1.47 -5.57
N ALA A 197 16.00 0.87 -5.70
CA ALA A 197 15.20 0.98 -6.93
C ALA A 197 14.79 2.44 -7.20
N ALA A 198 14.67 2.81 -8.48
CA ALA A 198 14.14 4.12 -8.84
C ALA A 198 12.63 4.20 -8.53
N GLY A 199 12.09 5.42 -8.49
CA GLY A 199 10.65 5.63 -8.33
C GLY A 199 10.13 5.42 -6.91
N SER A 200 8.82 5.17 -6.82
CA SER A 200 8.07 4.94 -5.59
C SER A 200 7.24 3.65 -5.65
N GLY A 201 6.66 3.25 -4.53
CA GLY A 201 5.57 2.29 -4.57
C GLY A 201 4.32 2.87 -5.22
N ILE A 202 3.50 2.00 -5.83
CA ILE A 202 2.32 2.40 -6.61
C ILE A 202 1.21 3.03 -5.76
N ALA A 203 1.12 2.68 -4.48
CA ALA A 203 0.17 3.28 -3.55
C ALA A 203 0.71 4.59 -2.94
N GLY A 204 2.03 4.81 -3.02
CA GLY A 204 2.70 5.95 -2.40
C GLY A 204 2.70 5.85 -0.87
N GLY A 205 3.77 6.33 -0.24
CA GLY A 205 3.86 6.33 1.22
C GLY A 205 4.84 7.36 1.74
N GLU A 206 4.70 7.70 3.01
CA GLU A 206 5.58 8.66 3.68
C GLU A 206 6.96 8.06 3.93
N ALA A 207 7.96 8.90 4.15
CA ALA A 207 9.29 8.44 4.47
C ALA A 207 9.44 8.02 5.95
N GLY A 208 10.06 6.87 6.20
CA GLY A 208 10.58 6.47 7.51
C GLY A 208 9.61 5.65 8.39
N TYR A 209 10.16 5.12 9.49
CA TYR A 209 9.47 4.21 10.41
C TYR A 209 9.71 4.55 11.89
N GLY A 210 9.95 5.84 12.19
CA GLY A 210 10.13 6.31 13.58
C GLY A 210 11.21 5.53 14.34
N ALA A 211 10.85 5.01 15.52
CA ALA A 211 11.74 4.22 16.38
C ALA A 211 12.24 2.90 15.74
N LEU A 212 11.63 2.44 14.64
CA LEU A 212 12.07 1.26 13.89
C LEU A 212 13.04 1.59 12.75
N THR A 213 13.39 2.87 12.54
CA THR A 213 14.40 3.27 11.54
C THR A 213 15.71 2.49 11.76
N GLY A 214 16.27 1.92 10.68
CA GLY A 214 17.45 1.04 10.74
C GLY A 214 17.14 -0.44 11.03
N ARG A 215 15.95 -0.75 11.55
CA ARG A 215 15.41 -2.11 11.74
C ARG A 215 14.31 -2.48 10.76
N VAL A 216 13.97 -1.58 9.83
CA VAL A 216 13.06 -1.82 8.70
C VAL A 216 13.84 -1.68 7.41
N ALA A 217 13.85 -2.74 6.60
CA ALA A 217 14.38 -2.73 5.26
C ALA A 217 13.25 -2.77 4.23
N ASP A 218 13.25 -1.82 3.29
CA ASP A 218 12.33 -1.76 2.15
C ASP A 218 13.09 -2.14 0.87
N ILE A 219 12.94 -3.41 0.47
CA ILE A 219 13.68 -4.06 -0.61
C ILE A 219 12.80 -4.10 -1.85
N CYS A 220 13.30 -3.48 -2.93
CA CYS A 220 12.59 -3.38 -4.19
C CYS A 220 13.54 -3.68 -5.34
N THR A 221 13.07 -4.49 -6.30
CA THR A 221 13.77 -4.71 -7.56
C THR A 221 13.37 -3.60 -8.55
N ASP A 222 14.34 -2.90 -9.11
CA ASP A 222 14.08 -1.86 -10.13
C ASP A 222 13.24 -2.45 -11.27
N GLY A 223 12.17 -1.77 -11.69
CA GLY A 223 11.23 -2.28 -12.71
C GLY A 223 10.08 -3.15 -12.18
N ASP A 224 10.03 -3.44 -10.88
CA ASP A 224 8.84 -3.97 -10.21
C ASP A 224 7.85 -2.82 -9.95
N LEU A 225 6.80 -2.69 -10.78
CA LEU A 225 5.84 -1.58 -10.70
C LEU A 225 5.13 -1.46 -9.35
N ALA A 226 5.07 -2.52 -8.53
CA ALA A 226 4.46 -2.40 -7.21
C ALA A 226 5.27 -1.44 -6.30
N CYS A 227 6.61 -1.48 -6.36
CA CYS A 227 7.50 -0.75 -5.45
C CYS A 227 8.45 0.26 -6.14
N SER A 228 8.52 0.21 -7.47
CA SER A 228 9.38 1.00 -8.36
C SER A 228 8.57 1.64 -9.49
N ALA A 229 7.32 2.02 -9.22
CA ALA A 229 6.53 2.84 -10.12
C ALA A 229 7.23 4.18 -10.39
N PRO A 230 7.14 4.74 -11.61
CA PRO A 230 7.60 6.09 -11.88
C PRO A 230 6.98 7.07 -10.87
N ASP A 231 7.73 8.10 -10.46
CA ASP A 231 7.42 9.00 -9.33
C ASP A 231 6.02 9.66 -9.39
N ARG A 232 5.32 9.53 -10.53
CA ARG A 232 3.99 10.07 -10.80
C ARG A 232 3.12 9.18 -11.70
N ALA A 233 3.19 7.84 -11.59
CA ALA A 233 2.56 6.90 -12.53
C ALA A 233 1.01 6.81 -12.55
N ALA A 234 0.30 7.88 -12.17
CA ALA A 234 -1.16 7.85 -12.05
C ALA A 234 -1.93 8.05 -13.37
N LEU A 235 -1.31 8.38 -14.51
CA LEU A 235 -2.05 8.95 -15.65
C LEU A 235 -1.66 8.46 -17.04
N LEU A 236 -2.26 7.35 -17.46
CA LEU A 236 -2.28 6.94 -18.87
C LEU A 236 -3.66 6.54 -19.40
N ARG A 237 -4.75 7.21 -19.01
CA ARG A 237 -6.06 6.94 -19.64
C ARG A 237 -6.87 8.12 -20.14
N VAL A 238 -6.29 9.32 -20.29
CA VAL A 238 -7.14 10.50 -20.52
C VAL A 238 -6.62 11.46 -21.61
N GLY A 239 -5.34 11.43 -21.98
CA GLY A 239 -4.77 12.39 -22.94
C GLY A 239 -5.10 12.16 -24.42
N ALA A 240 -5.36 10.92 -24.85
CA ALA A 240 -5.55 10.61 -26.27
C ALA A 240 -6.99 10.86 -26.76
N GLU A 241 -7.99 10.80 -25.88
CA GLU A 241 -9.40 10.97 -26.24
C GLU A 241 -9.86 12.44 -26.19
N LEU A 242 -9.17 13.28 -25.40
CA LEU A 242 -9.54 14.69 -25.19
C LEU A 242 -9.24 15.61 -26.40
N ALA A 243 -8.28 15.28 -27.25
CA ALA A 243 -8.01 16.07 -28.45
C ALA A 243 -8.98 15.77 -29.61
N ALA A 244 -9.74 14.67 -29.54
CA ALA A 244 -10.58 14.18 -30.63
C ALA A 244 -12.07 14.55 -30.53
N GLN A 245 -12.56 15.02 -29.37
CA GLN A 245 -14.01 15.10 -29.10
C GLN A 245 -14.55 16.47 -28.64
N ALA A 246 -13.75 17.54 -28.61
CA ALA A 246 -14.24 18.86 -28.20
C ALA A 246 -14.94 19.61 -29.37
N ASP A 247 -16.28 19.54 -29.43
CA ASP A 247 -17.07 20.46 -30.27
C ASP A 247 -17.26 21.81 -29.53
N LEU A 248 -16.51 22.83 -29.95
CA LEU A 248 -16.47 24.16 -29.32
C LEU A 248 -17.51 25.16 -29.88
N ARG A 249 -18.50 24.67 -30.65
CA ARG A 249 -19.49 25.55 -31.33
C ARG A 249 -20.76 25.79 -30.51
N ASP A 250 -20.99 25.00 -29.46
CA ASP A 250 -22.08 25.18 -28.49
C ASP A 250 -21.51 25.17 -27.06
N PRO A 251 -21.61 26.29 -26.31
CA PRO A 251 -21.00 26.43 -24.99
C PRO A 251 -21.61 25.52 -23.92
N ILE A 252 -22.88 25.12 -24.06
CA ILE A 252 -23.55 24.22 -23.13
C ILE A 252 -23.19 22.77 -23.47
N ALA A 253 -23.13 22.42 -24.75
CA ALA A 253 -22.67 21.10 -25.20
C ALA A 253 -21.18 20.87 -24.85
N ALA A 254 -20.34 21.91 -24.92
CA ALA A 254 -18.93 21.86 -24.54
C ALA A 254 -18.77 21.53 -23.05
N LEU A 255 -19.54 22.17 -22.16
CA LEU A 255 -19.51 21.89 -20.73
C LEU A 255 -20.03 20.48 -20.39
N ALA A 256 -21.12 20.04 -21.03
CA ALA A 256 -21.64 18.69 -20.84
C ALA A 256 -20.65 17.62 -21.31
N SER A 257 -19.98 17.86 -22.44
CA SER A 257 -18.93 17.00 -22.98
C SER A 257 -17.74 16.95 -22.02
N MET A 258 -17.27 18.10 -21.52
CA MET A 258 -16.21 18.19 -20.52
C MET A 258 -16.57 17.45 -19.23
N HIS A 259 -17.80 17.61 -18.73
CA HIS A 259 -18.27 16.88 -17.55
C HIS A 259 -18.22 15.36 -17.74
N SER A 260 -18.73 14.88 -18.88
CA SER A 260 -18.74 13.45 -19.21
C SER A 260 -17.32 12.90 -19.35
N LEU A 261 -16.45 13.64 -20.04
CA LEU A 261 -15.05 13.29 -20.24
C LEU A 261 -14.30 13.23 -18.91
N PHE A 262 -14.42 14.25 -18.06
CA PHE A 262 -13.75 14.25 -16.76
C PHE A 262 -14.32 13.22 -15.78
N THR A 263 -15.62 12.94 -15.83
CA THR A 263 -16.22 11.86 -15.03
C THR A 263 -15.70 10.49 -15.46
N ALA A 264 -15.60 10.23 -16.77
CA ALA A 264 -15.03 8.99 -17.30
C ALA A 264 -13.54 8.85 -16.97
N ALA A 265 -12.81 9.96 -17.01
CA ALA A 265 -11.38 10.04 -16.79
C ALA A 265 -10.96 9.93 -15.32
N LEU A 266 -11.66 10.63 -14.44
CA LEU A 266 -11.24 10.87 -13.05
C LEU A 266 -12.10 10.10 -12.04
N GLY A 267 -13.23 9.51 -12.46
CA GLY A 267 -14.11 8.71 -11.61
C GLY A 267 -14.53 9.47 -10.34
N GLN A 268 -14.27 8.88 -9.17
CA GLN A 268 -14.59 9.47 -7.87
C GLN A 268 -13.79 10.75 -7.58
N ALA A 269 -12.59 10.91 -8.15
CA ALA A 269 -11.78 12.12 -7.97
C ALA A 269 -12.49 13.35 -8.54
N TRP A 270 -13.34 13.17 -9.56
CA TRP A 270 -14.10 14.28 -10.15
C TRP A 270 -15.07 14.93 -9.15
N THR A 271 -15.70 14.13 -8.29
CA THR A 271 -16.57 14.63 -7.20
C THR A 271 -15.80 15.59 -6.31
N THR A 272 -14.58 15.21 -5.90
CA THR A 272 -13.71 16.03 -5.06
C THR A 272 -13.26 17.29 -5.79
N VAL A 273 -12.94 17.21 -7.09
CA VAL A 273 -12.56 18.36 -7.92
C VAL A 273 -13.71 19.37 -8.02
N VAL A 274 -14.92 18.92 -8.33
CA VAL A 274 -16.10 19.80 -8.46
C VAL A 274 -16.41 20.51 -7.15
N LEU A 275 -16.28 19.82 -6.01
CA LEU A 275 -16.58 20.39 -4.71
C LEU A 275 -15.53 21.38 -4.20
N ASN A 276 -14.25 21.12 -4.47
CA ASN A 276 -13.15 21.82 -3.80
C ASN A 276 -12.38 22.80 -4.69
N ASP A 277 -12.40 22.60 -6.02
CA ASP A 277 -11.55 23.33 -6.96
C ASP A 277 -12.34 24.32 -7.84
N PHE A 278 -13.68 24.25 -7.84
CA PHE A 278 -14.53 25.25 -8.51
C PHE A 278 -15.14 26.24 -7.52
N GLN A 279 -14.90 27.53 -7.76
CA GLN A 279 -15.53 28.62 -7.03
C GLN A 279 -16.60 29.28 -7.91
N VAL A 280 -17.84 29.22 -7.45
CA VAL A 280 -18.99 29.86 -8.11
C VAL A 280 -19.34 31.12 -7.34
N GLY A 281 -19.39 32.25 -8.03
CA GLY A 281 -19.79 33.55 -7.49
C GLY A 281 -20.88 34.18 -8.35
N VAL A 282 -21.30 35.39 -7.98
CA VAL A 282 -22.35 36.12 -8.70
C VAL A 282 -21.92 36.37 -10.15
N GLY A 283 -22.51 35.63 -11.09
CA GLY A 283 -22.23 35.75 -12.53
C GLY A 283 -20.82 35.32 -12.96
N ASN A 284 -20.08 34.59 -12.12
CA ASN A 284 -18.71 34.20 -12.40
C ASN A 284 -18.41 32.78 -11.88
N VAL A 285 -17.54 32.07 -12.59
CA VAL A 285 -16.99 30.78 -12.17
C VAL A 285 -15.48 30.81 -12.38
N ASP A 286 -14.75 30.25 -11.42
CA ASP A 286 -13.31 30.08 -11.46
C ASP A 286 -12.92 28.65 -11.11
N TYR A 287 -11.99 28.08 -11.87
CA TYR A 287 -11.27 26.87 -11.47
C TYR A 287 -9.98 27.27 -10.76
N LEU A 288 -9.95 27.09 -9.44
CA LEU A 288 -8.86 27.44 -8.53
C LEU A 288 -8.49 26.19 -7.72
N PRO A 289 -7.64 25.31 -8.28
CA PRO A 289 -7.30 24.05 -7.64
C PRO A 289 -6.51 24.27 -6.36
N GLN A 290 -6.91 23.61 -5.28
CA GLN A 290 -6.14 23.60 -4.03
C GLN A 290 -4.92 22.66 -4.10
N GLN A 291 -4.98 21.69 -5.01
CA GLN A 291 -3.89 20.77 -5.33
C GLN A 291 -3.98 20.36 -6.80
N GLY A 292 -2.86 19.93 -7.40
CA GLY A 292 -2.84 19.52 -8.81
C GLY A 292 -3.75 18.31 -9.09
N LEU A 293 -4.20 18.18 -10.35
CA LEU A 293 -5.05 17.06 -10.79
C LEU A 293 -4.41 15.69 -10.52
N ALA A 294 -3.08 15.57 -10.63
CA ALA A 294 -2.36 14.34 -10.30
C ALA A 294 -2.52 13.97 -8.81
N ALA A 295 -2.42 14.95 -7.91
CA ALA A 295 -2.60 14.72 -6.47
C ALA A 295 -4.04 14.31 -6.13
N ARG A 296 -5.05 14.94 -6.75
CA ARG A 296 -6.46 14.54 -6.63
C ARG A 296 -6.69 13.08 -7.06
N LEU A 297 -6.01 12.65 -8.12
CA LEU A 297 -6.11 11.27 -8.62
C LEU A 297 -5.42 10.27 -7.71
N ILE A 298 -4.22 10.61 -7.22
CA ILE A 298 -3.48 9.79 -6.26
C ILE A 298 -4.30 9.61 -4.97
N GLU A 299 -4.84 10.70 -4.42
CA GLU A 299 -5.68 10.67 -3.21
C GLU A 299 -6.94 9.82 -3.41
N ALA A 300 -7.58 9.91 -4.57
CA ALA A 300 -8.77 9.10 -4.89
C ALA A 300 -8.45 7.62 -5.16
N ALA A 301 -7.20 7.31 -5.55
CA ALA A 301 -6.72 5.94 -5.73
C ALA A 301 -6.19 5.33 -4.40
N ASP A 302 -5.93 6.15 -3.39
CA ASP A 302 -5.46 5.71 -2.08
C ASP A 302 -6.59 4.98 -1.32
N PRO A 303 -6.43 3.69 -1.00
CA PRO A 303 -7.45 2.90 -0.30
C PRO A 303 -7.73 3.39 1.13
N ARG A 304 -6.86 4.24 1.70
CA ARG A 304 -7.06 4.88 3.00
C ARG A 304 -8.00 6.08 2.94
N THR A 305 -8.18 6.66 1.75
CA THR A 305 -9.12 7.76 1.53
C THR A 305 -10.52 7.17 1.33
N PRO A 306 -11.50 7.51 2.18
CA PRO A 306 -12.88 7.07 1.98
C PRO A 306 -13.41 7.57 0.63
N ALA A 307 -14.09 6.71 -0.12
CA ALA A 307 -14.80 7.13 -1.32
C ALA A 307 -15.88 8.19 -0.98
N PRO A 308 -16.19 9.13 -1.91
CA PRO A 308 -17.22 10.13 -1.69
C PRO A 308 -18.57 9.51 -1.31
N SER A 309 -19.22 10.07 -0.29
CA SER A 309 -20.54 9.64 0.15
C SER A 309 -21.61 9.97 -0.89
N PRO A 310 -22.77 9.29 -0.89
CA PRO A 310 -23.89 9.64 -1.78
C PRO A 310 -24.33 11.10 -1.67
N GLU A 311 -24.22 11.69 -0.47
CA GLU A 311 -24.49 13.11 -0.23
C GLU A 311 -23.46 14.00 -0.95
N GLN A 312 -22.17 13.67 -0.85
CA GLN A 312 -21.11 14.40 -1.56
C GLN A 312 -21.27 14.31 -3.08
N VAL A 313 -21.66 13.15 -3.60
CA VAL A 313 -21.97 12.97 -5.03
C VAL A 313 -23.16 13.85 -5.45
N GLY A 314 -24.22 13.88 -4.65
CA GLY A 314 -25.37 14.75 -4.89
C GLY A 314 -25.02 16.25 -4.84
N ALA A 315 -24.19 16.65 -3.87
CA ALA A 315 -23.71 18.03 -3.75
C ALA A 315 -22.84 18.44 -4.95
N ALA A 316 -21.97 17.55 -5.44
CA ALA A 316 -21.16 17.79 -6.63
C ALA A 316 -22.03 17.96 -7.87
N ALA A 317 -23.06 17.12 -8.06
CA ALA A 317 -24.02 17.27 -9.14
C ALA A 317 -24.76 18.63 -9.08
N GLY A 318 -25.17 19.05 -7.88
CA GLY A 318 -25.79 20.36 -7.66
C GLY A 318 -24.85 21.52 -7.98
N ARG A 319 -23.60 21.47 -7.52
CA ARG A 319 -22.57 22.47 -7.83
C ARG A 319 -22.26 22.52 -9.32
N TRP A 320 -22.24 21.38 -10.00
CA TRP A 320 -22.05 21.34 -11.46
C TRP A 320 -23.21 21.97 -12.23
N ALA A 321 -24.45 21.76 -11.79
CA ALA A 321 -25.61 22.42 -12.35
C ALA A 321 -25.53 23.95 -12.17
N GLU A 322 -25.06 24.41 -11.01
CA GLU A 322 -24.83 25.83 -10.72
C GLU A 322 -23.77 26.43 -11.66
N ILE A 323 -22.61 25.77 -11.81
CA ILE A 323 -21.56 26.14 -12.76
C ILE A 323 -22.13 26.28 -14.17
N THR A 324 -22.91 25.29 -14.60
CA THR A 324 -23.50 25.26 -15.94
C THR A 324 -24.47 26.43 -16.14
N ALA A 325 -25.31 26.73 -15.15
CA ALA A 325 -26.23 27.86 -15.19
C ALA A 325 -25.51 29.21 -15.23
N THR A 326 -24.45 29.39 -14.43
CA THR A 326 -23.65 30.63 -14.40
C THR A 326 -22.93 30.84 -15.73
N VAL A 327 -22.36 29.78 -16.33
CA VAL A 327 -21.70 29.87 -17.64
C VAL A 327 -22.71 30.14 -18.75
N ALA A 328 -23.89 29.52 -18.72
CA ALA A 328 -24.95 29.78 -19.70
C ALA A 328 -25.45 31.23 -19.66
N ALA A 329 -25.38 31.90 -18.49
CA ALA A 329 -25.74 33.31 -18.35
C ALA A 329 -24.68 34.27 -18.95
N ASN A 330 -23.42 33.85 -19.09
CA ASN A 330 -22.35 34.67 -19.68
C ASN A 330 -21.30 33.82 -20.45
N PRO A 331 -21.71 33.18 -21.57
CA PRO A 331 -20.89 32.17 -22.22
C PRO A 331 -19.64 32.77 -22.91
N LEU A 332 -19.75 33.97 -23.48
CA LEU A 332 -18.66 34.61 -24.22
C LEU A 332 -17.46 34.97 -23.33
N VAL A 333 -17.70 35.19 -22.03
CA VAL A 333 -16.65 35.53 -21.06
C VAL A 333 -16.18 34.29 -20.31
N LEU A 334 -17.11 33.45 -19.85
CA LEU A 334 -16.79 32.37 -18.92
C LEU A 334 -16.27 31.11 -19.61
N VAL A 335 -16.71 30.81 -20.83
CA VAL A 335 -16.24 29.60 -21.55
C VAL A 335 -14.75 29.69 -21.89
N PRO A 336 -14.23 30.77 -22.52
CA PRO A 336 -12.80 30.86 -22.83
C PRO A 336 -11.94 30.88 -21.56
N LYS A 337 -12.42 31.53 -20.50
CA LYS A 337 -11.74 31.63 -19.20
C LYS A 337 -11.59 30.25 -18.55
N LEU A 338 -12.69 29.51 -18.40
CA LEU A 338 -12.66 28.17 -17.80
C LEU A 338 -11.89 27.18 -18.68
N ALA A 339 -12.03 27.26 -20.01
CA ALA A 339 -11.25 26.45 -20.92
C ALA A 339 -9.74 26.70 -20.74
N GLY A 340 -9.32 27.96 -20.57
CA GLY A 340 -7.93 28.31 -20.28
C GLY A 340 -7.43 27.77 -18.94
N GLN A 341 -8.21 27.93 -17.87
CA GLN A 341 -7.84 27.44 -16.54
C GLN A 341 -7.72 25.90 -16.50
N LEU A 342 -8.68 25.19 -17.10
CA LEU A 342 -8.67 23.74 -17.18
C LEU A 342 -7.59 23.21 -18.13
N SER A 343 -7.33 23.90 -19.24
CA SER A 343 -6.21 23.56 -20.15
C SER A 343 -4.85 23.76 -19.49
N ALA A 344 -4.68 24.78 -18.65
CA ALA A 344 -3.46 24.97 -17.88
C ALA A 344 -3.28 23.88 -16.83
N ALA A 345 -4.34 23.50 -16.11
CA ALA A 345 -4.32 22.40 -15.16
C ALA A 345 -4.03 21.05 -15.84
N TRP A 346 -4.58 20.86 -17.04
CA TRP A 346 -4.29 19.71 -17.90
C TRP A 346 -2.84 19.71 -18.41
N GLY A 347 -2.34 20.87 -18.84
CA GLY A 347 -0.94 21.02 -19.26
C GLY A 347 0.02 20.71 -18.12
N GLN A 348 -0.29 21.15 -16.90
CA GLN A 348 0.45 20.80 -15.70
C GLN A 348 0.36 19.30 -15.42
N LEU A 349 -0.81 18.68 -15.60
CA LEU A 349 -0.97 17.23 -15.50
C LEU A 349 -0.06 16.48 -16.47
N VAL A 350 -0.03 16.87 -17.74
CA VAL A 350 0.84 16.25 -18.75
C VAL A 350 2.32 16.48 -18.42
N ALA A 351 2.70 17.70 -18.03
CA ALA A 351 4.07 18.03 -17.64
C ALA A 351 4.51 17.24 -16.40
N ASP A 352 3.62 17.11 -15.42
CA ASP A 352 3.86 16.32 -14.22
C ASP A 352 4.01 14.83 -14.54
N ASN A 353 3.50 14.36 -15.69
CA ASN A 353 3.50 12.96 -16.10
C ASN A 353 4.36 12.73 -17.35
N ALA A 354 5.30 13.63 -17.66
CA ALA A 354 6.13 13.57 -18.86
C ALA A 354 6.97 12.27 -18.96
N ASP A 355 7.28 11.63 -17.84
CA ASP A 355 7.96 10.34 -17.82
C ASP A 355 7.10 9.20 -18.39
N LEU A 356 5.77 9.29 -18.30
CA LEU A 356 4.85 8.27 -18.81
C LEU A 356 4.66 8.32 -20.32
N ILE A 357 5.09 9.39 -20.99
CA ILE A 357 5.14 9.45 -22.46
C ILE A 357 6.53 9.09 -23.02
N ASN A 358 7.51 8.84 -22.14
CA ASN A 358 8.84 8.44 -22.54
C ASN A 358 8.90 6.91 -22.74
N PRO A 359 9.10 6.40 -23.97
CA PRO A 359 9.17 4.95 -24.22
C PRO A 359 10.34 4.27 -23.51
N ALA A 360 11.40 5.01 -23.16
CA ALA A 360 12.52 4.48 -22.39
C ALA A 360 12.15 4.19 -20.92
N VAL A 361 11.13 4.86 -20.38
CA VAL A 361 10.58 4.57 -19.05
C VAL A 361 9.81 3.25 -19.11
N TRP A 362 8.94 3.06 -20.12
CA TRP A 362 8.18 1.81 -20.29
C TRP A 362 9.05 0.59 -20.61
N ALA A 363 10.17 0.78 -21.31
CA ALA A 363 11.14 -0.29 -21.55
C ALA A 363 11.68 -0.91 -20.24
N ARG A 364 11.78 -0.14 -19.15
CA ARG A 364 12.21 -0.64 -17.82
C ARG A 364 11.18 -1.56 -17.16
N TYR A 365 9.91 -1.46 -17.56
CA TYR A 365 8.79 -2.22 -16.98
C TYR A 365 8.31 -3.36 -17.89
N GLY A 366 8.96 -3.59 -19.04
CA GLY A 366 8.58 -4.63 -19.99
C GLY A 366 8.57 -6.05 -19.41
N ASP A 367 9.30 -6.28 -18.32
CA ASP A 367 9.40 -7.54 -17.57
C ASP A 367 8.86 -7.43 -16.14
N THR A 368 8.02 -6.42 -15.82
CA THR A 368 7.55 -6.14 -14.45
C THR A 368 6.96 -7.36 -13.73
N VAL A 369 6.23 -8.23 -14.43
CA VAL A 369 5.65 -9.45 -13.84
C VAL A 369 6.73 -10.44 -13.42
N ALA A 370 7.81 -10.56 -14.20
CA ALA A 370 8.94 -11.42 -13.89
C ALA A 370 9.75 -10.84 -12.73
N ARG A 371 9.93 -9.51 -12.68
CA ARG A 371 10.61 -8.84 -11.56
C ARG A 371 9.83 -8.94 -10.26
N HIS A 372 8.52 -8.68 -10.31
CA HIS A 372 7.63 -8.79 -9.17
C HIS A 372 7.68 -10.19 -8.56
N ASN A 373 7.56 -11.25 -9.39
CA ASN A 373 7.56 -12.63 -8.89
C ASN A 373 8.97 -13.22 -8.68
N GLY A 374 10.03 -12.46 -8.99
CA GLY A 374 11.39 -12.95 -9.10
C GLY A 374 12.19 -12.98 -7.79
N TYR A 375 11.69 -12.42 -6.68
CA TYR A 375 12.49 -12.26 -5.45
C TYR A 375 13.08 -13.58 -4.93
N ALA A 376 12.29 -14.67 -4.99
CA ALA A 376 12.75 -16.00 -4.56
C ALA A 376 13.78 -16.62 -5.52
N THR A 377 13.65 -16.38 -6.83
CA THR A 377 14.48 -17.02 -7.86
C THR A 377 15.75 -16.23 -8.20
N THR A 378 15.78 -14.94 -7.85
CA THR A 378 16.91 -14.03 -8.11
C THR A 378 17.85 -13.85 -6.91
N GLY A 379 17.58 -14.55 -5.80
CA GLY A 379 18.42 -14.50 -4.59
C GLY A 379 18.19 -13.28 -3.69
N GLN A 380 17.20 -12.42 -4.00
CA GLN A 380 16.91 -11.23 -3.20
C GLN A 380 16.47 -11.55 -1.77
N LEU A 381 15.94 -12.75 -1.52
CA LEU A 381 15.54 -13.20 -0.19
C LEU A 381 16.72 -13.62 0.71
N THR A 382 17.89 -13.93 0.13
CA THR A 382 19.04 -14.50 0.86
C THR A 382 19.53 -13.57 1.97
N SER A 383 19.57 -12.27 1.73
CA SER A 383 20.01 -11.29 2.72
C SER A 383 19.00 -11.15 3.86
N GLY A 384 17.69 -11.28 3.59
CA GLY A 384 16.66 -11.33 4.61
C GLY A 384 16.72 -12.60 5.46
N THR A 385 16.95 -13.76 4.83
CA THR A 385 17.20 -15.02 5.54
C THR A 385 18.41 -14.89 6.48
N ALA A 386 19.54 -14.36 5.99
CA ALA A 386 20.74 -14.14 6.79
C ALA A 386 20.49 -13.17 7.96
N TRP A 387 19.74 -12.09 7.73
CA TRP A 387 19.39 -11.13 8.77
C TRP A 387 18.59 -11.78 9.90
N LEU A 388 17.56 -12.56 9.60
CA LEU A 388 16.73 -13.19 10.63
C LEU A 388 17.51 -14.24 11.45
N ILE A 389 18.40 -15.00 10.80
CA ILE A 389 19.29 -15.95 11.47
C ILE A 389 20.24 -15.20 12.41
N ALA A 390 20.88 -14.14 11.92
CA ALA A 390 21.80 -13.33 12.71
C ALA A 390 21.11 -12.67 13.91
N ALA A 391 19.93 -12.07 13.70
CA ALA A 391 19.14 -11.47 14.76
C ALA A 391 18.76 -12.52 15.83
N ALA A 392 18.36 -13.73 15.42
CA ALA A 392 18.03 -14.80 16.36
C ALA A 392 19.23 -15.20 17.23
N HIS A 393 20.44 -15.27 16.67
CA HIS A 393 21.66 -15.54 17.43
C HIS A 393 21.99 -14.42 18.41
N ASP A 394 21.92 -13.16 17.98
CA ASP A 394 22.21 -12.01 18.83
C ASP A 394 21.23 -11.92 20.01
N ILE A 395 19.93 -12.18 19.78
CA ILE A 395 18.89 -12.20 20.83
C ILE A 395 19.08 -13.37 21.79
N ALA A 396 19.48 -14.54 21.29
CA ALA A 396 19.72 -15.71 22.14
C ALA A 396 20.96 -15.52 23.02
N GLY A 397 21.99 -14.85 22.50
CA GLY A 397 23.23 -14.58 23.24
C GLY A 397 23.13 -13.45 24.27
N SER A 398 22.08 -12.62 24.21
CA SER A 398 21.83 -11.54 25.18
C SER A 398 20.96 -11.94 26.37
N ARG A 399 20.51 -13.20 26.41
CA ARG A 399 19.60 -13.73 27.44
C ARG A 399 20.31 -14.43 28.59
#